data_AF-A0A8T6V058-F1
#
_entry.id   AF-A0A8T6V058-F1
#
_cell.length_a   1.000
_cell.length_b   1.000
_cell.length_c   1.000
_cell.angle_alpha   90.00
_cell.angle_beta   90.00
_cell.angle_gamma   90.00
#
_symmetry.space_group_name_H-M   'P 1'
#
loop_
_entity.id
_entity.type
_entity.pdbx_description
1 polymer ?
#
loop_
_entity_poly.entity_id
_entity_poly.type
_entity_poly.pdbx_seq_one_letter_code
_entity_poly.pdbx_strand_id
1 'polypeptide(L)'
;MYYCPDVSKDKAIGPAGRKVGTKSYVSVPITINNKTIGCINVHSNFIDPFNKDELTLLETVTDQIAIAINNAQHAEELKKSQLILSEKIDKLNKKQQLDAITNTILKSVHKSLNVKDIMEHSVNAITRHMPAVENIMIFLVEGDIAILQAHRGFPDWMVKRVREIPYGKGFTWKAISSG
;
A
#
# COMPACT_ATOMS: atom_id res chain seq x y z
N MET A 1 3.22 -10.30 -46.80
CA MET A 1 4.56 -9.92 -47.29
C MET A 1 4.44 -9.08 -48.56
N TYR A 2 5.41 -8.22 -48.82
CA TYR A 2 5.58 -7.53 -50.10
C TYR A 2 6.97 -7.89 -50.67
N TYR A 3 7.03 -8.33 -51.93
CA TYR A 3 8.28 -8.64 -52.63
C TYR A 3 8.34 -7.86 -53.94
N CYS A 4 9.42 -7.10 -54.14
CA CYS A 4 9.74 -6.46 -55.41
C CYS A 4 11.01 -7.10 -56.00
N PRO A 5 10.87 -7.86 -57.10
CA PRO A 5 12.01 -8.50 -57.75
C PRO A 5 12.90 -7.51 -58.49
N ASP A 6 12.38 -6.34 -58.87
CA ASP A 6 13.13 -5.30 -59.60
C ASP A 6 12.62 -3.90 -59.23
N VAL A 7 13.37 -3.20 -58.38
CA VAL A 7 13.00 -1.88 -57.86
C VAL A 7 13.04 -0.77 -58.90
N SER A 8 13.67 -0.98 -60.06
CA SER A 8 13.63 0.01 -61.15
C SER A 8 12.23 0.16 -61.73
N LYS A 9 11.39 -0.88 -61.56
CA LYS A 9 9.99 -0.93 -61.99
C LYS A 9 9.01 -0.52 -60.90
N ASP A 10 9.50 -0.25 -59.69
CA ASP A 10 8.67 0.05 -58.52
C ASP A 10 8.93 1.48 -57.99
N LYS A 11 7.86 2.22 -57.71
CA LYS A 11 7.95 3.62 -57.27
C LYS A 11 8.18 3.78 -55.77
N ALA A 12 8.05 2.71 -54.98
CA ALA A 12 8.14 2.74 -53.53
C ALA A 12 9.59 2.87 -53.03
N ILE A 13 10.60 2.60 -53.87
CA ILE A 13 12.00 2.75 -53.46
C ILE A 13 12.32 4.23 -53.17
N GLY A 14 12.75 4.50 -51.94
CA GLY A 14 13.18 5.83 -51.51
C GLY A 14 14.62 6.18 -51.95
N PRO A 15 15.05 7.44 -51.77
CA PRO A 15 16.41 7.89 -52.11
C PRO A 15 17.51 7.09 -51.41
N ALA A 16 17.30 6.66 -50.16
CA ALA A 16 18.27 5.87 -49.40
C ALA A 16 18.51 4.49 -50.04
N GLY A 17 17.44 3.77 -50.40
CA GLY A 17 17.54 2.47 -51.09
C GLY A 17 18.27 2.57 -52.43
N ARG A 18 17.99 3.63 -53.21
CA ARG A 18 18.73 3.91 -54.46
C ARG A 18 20.21 4.16 -54.22
N LYS A 19 20.56 4.96 -53.19
CA LYS A 19 21.94 5.31 -52.88
C LYS A 19 22.79 4.10 -52.49
N VAL A 20 22.20 3.11 -51.83
CA VAL A 20 22.90 1.87 -51.43
C VAL A 20 22.91 0.79 -52.51
N GLY A 21 22.34 1.07 -53.70
CA GLY A 21 22.38 0.15 -54.84
C GLY A 21 21.39 -1.02 -54.78
N THR A 22 20.33 -0.91 -53.97
CA THR A 22 19.26 -1.92 -53.92
C THR A 22 18.68 -2.15 -55.33
N LYS A 23 18.55 -3.42 -55.72
CA LYS A 23 17.91 -3.86 -56.98
C LYS A 23 16.65 -4.69 -56.78
N SER A 24 16.52 -5.38 -55.65
CA SER A 24 15.31 -6.07 -55.21
C SER A 24 15.11 -5.91 -53.70
N TYR A 25 13.86 -6.01 -53.22
CA TYR A 25 13.57 -5.96 -51.80
C TYR A 25 12.37 -6.82 -51.38
N VAL A 26 12.45 -7.37 -50.17
CA VAL A 26 11.35 -8.05 -49.48
C VAL A 26 11.05 -7.27 -48.21
N SER A 27 9.77 -7.03 -47.95
CA SER A 27 9.28 -6.48 -46.69
C SER A 27 8.25 -7.41 -46.08
N VAL A 28 8.53 -7.92 -44.87
CA VAL A 28 7.63 -8.82 -44.14
C VAL A 28 7.13 -8.09 -42.89
N PRO A 29 5.81 -7.87 -42.73
CA PRO A 29 5.27 -7.21 -41.55
C PRO A 29 5.37 -8.14 -40.33
N ILE A 30 5.82 -7.60 -39.19
CA ILE A 30 5.76 -8.27 -37.89
C ILE A 30 4.39 -7.98 -37.29
N THR A 31 3.55 -9.01 -37.13
CA THR A 31 2.17 -8.87 -36.66
C THR A 31 1.96 -9.66 -35.38
N ILE A 32 1.39 -9.00 -34.36
CA ILE A 32 1.01 -9.62 -33.08
C ILE A 32 -0.46 -9.28 -32.85
N ASN A 33 -1.31 -10.26 -32.54
CA ASN A 33 -2.74 -10.07 -32.27
C ASN A 33 -3.45 -9.23 -33.34
N ASN A 34 -3.23 -9.55 -34.61
CA ASN A 34 -3.76 -8.84 -35.78
C ASN A 34 -3.35 -7.36 -35.91
N LYS A 35 -2.34 -6.92 -35.14
CA LYS A 35 -1.77 -5.59 -35.22
C LYS A 35 -0.33 -5.66 -35.72
N THR A 36 -0.04 -4.96 -36.81
CA THR A 36 1.34 -4.81 -37.28
C THR A 36 2.10 -3.89 -36.34
N ILE A 37 3.18 -4.42 -35.76
CA ILE A 37 4.04 -3.70 -34.80
C ILE A 37 5.37 -3.27 -35.41
N GLY A 38 5.70 -3.77 -36.61
CA GLY A 38 6.95 -3.48 -37.30
C GLY A 38 7.06 -4.21 -38.63
N CYS A 39 8.25 -4.22 -39.20
CA CYS A 39 8.56 -4.99 -40.41
C CYS A 39 10.03 -5.40 -40.45
N ILE A 40 10.32 -6.45 -41.21
CA ILE A 40 11.67 -6.88 -41.59
C ILE A 40 11.86 -6.53 -43.06
N ASN A 41 12.89 -5.73 -43.34
CA ASN A 41 13.27 -5.37 -44.71
C ASN A 41 14.56 -6.10 -45.10
N VAL A 42 14.50 -6.80 -46.22
CA VAL A 42 15.64 -7.49 -46.82
C VAL A 42 15.91 -6.85 -48.18
N HIS A 43 17.14 -6.38 -48.37
CA HIS A 43 17.58 -5.73 -49.60
C HIS A 43 18.58 -6.63 -50.33
N SER A 44 18.55 -6.63 -51.65
CA SER A 44 19.59 -7.27 -52.45
C SER A 44 20.03 -6.40 -53.62
N ASN A 45 21.29 -6.56 -54.01
CA ASN A 45 21.92 -5.89 -55.14
C ASN A 45 21.76 -6.68 -56.46
N PHE A 46 21.01 -7.79 -56.42
CA PHE A 46 20.63 -8.61 -57.56
C PHE A 46 19.15 -8.44 -57.89
N ILE A 47 18.82 -8.57 -59.17
CA ILE A 47 17.43 -8.61 -59.65
C ILE A 47 16.89 -10.01 -59.44
N ASP A 48 15.69 -10.09 -58.91
CA ASP A 48 14.92 -11.31 -58.63
C ASP A 48 15.71 -12.48 -57.99
N PRO A 49 16.45 -12.25 -56.89
CA PRO A 49 17.36 -13.26 -56.36
C PRO A 49 16.69 -14.29 -55.45
N PHE A 50 15.47 -14.01 -54.97
CA PHE A 50 14.81 -14.83 -53.95
C PHE A 50 13.84 -15.82 -54.58
N ASN A 51 14.06 -17.10 -54.33
CA ASN A 51 13.12 -18.13 -54.71
C ASN A 51 11.98 -18.26 -53.68
N LYS A 52 10.97 -19.07 -54.01
CA LYS A 52 9.78 -19.25 -53.17
C LYS A 52 10.08 -19.81 -51.78
N ASP A 53 11.05 -20.71 -51.67
CA ASP A 53 11.41 -21.35 -50.40
C ASP A 53 12.09 -20.34 -49.47
N GLU A 54 12.94 -19.46 -50.02
CA GLU A 54 13.58 -18.37 -49.27
C GLU A 54 12.57 -17.33 -48.77
N LEU A 55 11.59 -16.96 -49.61
CA LEU A 55 10.50 -16.07 -49.21
C LEU A 55 9.64 -16.69 -48.10
N THR A 56 9.34 -17.99 -48.19
CA THR A 56 8.57 -18.74 -47.17
C THR A 56 9.35 -18.83 -45.85
N LEU A 57 10.67 -19.03 -45.93
CA LEU A 57 11.55 -19.01 -44.76
C LEU A 57 11.54 -17.64 -44.09
N LEU A 58 11.59 -16.54 -44.85
CA LEU A 58 11.50 -15.18 -44.30
C LEU A 58 10.19 -14.93 -43.56
N GLU A 59 9.06 -15.39 -44.09
CA GLU A 59 7.77 -15.31 -43.39
C GLU A 59 7.82 -16.10 -42.08
N THR A 60 8.30 -17.35 -42.12
CA THR A 60 8.43 -18.21 -40.93
C THR A 60 9.32 -17.59 -39.85
N VAL A 61 10.47 -17.03 -40.24
CA VAL A 61 11.38 -16.34 -39.30
C VAL A 61 10.72 -15.10 -38.72
N THR A 62 9.97 -14.35 -39.52
CA THR A 62 9.24 -13.16 -39.06
C THR A 62 8.18 -13.53 -38.02
N ASP A 63 7.47 -14.64 -38.23
CA ASP A 63 6.48 -15.16 -37.27
C ASP A 63 7.14 -15.55 -35.94
N GLN A 64 8.31 -16.21 -35.99
CA GLN A 64 9.07 -16.55 -34.77
C GLN A 64 9.55 -15.30 -34.02
N ILE A 65 9.97 -14.26 -34.74
CA ILE A 65 10.34 -12.97 -34.15
C ILE A 65 9.12 -12.32 -33.49
N ALA A 66 7.95 -12.36 -34.12
CA ALA A 66 6.71 -11.83 -33.54
C ALA A 66 6.37 -12.53 -32.21
N ILE A 67 6.49 -13.86 -32.16
CA ILE A 67 6.30 -14.66 -30.94
C ILE A 67 7.30 -14.26 -29.86
N ALA A 68 8.58 -14.14 -30.20
CA ALA A 68 9.63 -13.77 -29.25
C ALA A 68 9.41 -12.37 -28.65
N ILE A 69 9.03 -11.39 -29.47
CA ILE A 69 8.70 -10.03 -29.02
C ILE A 69 7.50 -10.05 -28.07
N ASN A 70 6.44 -10.78 -28.43
CA ASN A 70 5.25 -10.92 -27.59
C ASN A 70 5.60 -11.52 -26.21
N ASN A 71 6.43 -12.57 -26.19
CA ASN A 71 6.88 -13.20 -24.95
C ASN A 71 7.73 -12.27 -24.09
N ALA A 72 8.65 -11.51 -24.70
CA ALA A 72 9.47 -10.55 -23.99
C ALA A 72 8.64 -9.42 -23.38
N GLN A 73 7.62 -8.92 -24.10
CA GLN A 73 6.69 -7.91 -23.58
C GLN A 73 5.89 -8.44 -22.39
N HIS A 74 5.31 -9.64 -22.50
CA HIS A 74 4.59 -10.26 -21.38
C HIS A 74 5.49 -10.53 -20.17
N ALA A 75 6.73 -10.97 -20.37
CA ALA A 75 7.68 -11.20 -19.28
C ALA A 75 8.02 -9.90 -18.54
N GLU A 76 8.22 -8.81 -19.28
CA GLU A 76 8.48 -7.49 -18.70
C GLU A 76 7.26 -6.95 -17.94
N GLU A 77 6.05 -7.14 -18.45
CA GLU A 77 4.81 -6.79 -17.75
C GLU A 77 4.63 -7.59 -16.47
N LEU A 78 4.89 -8.90 -16.51
CA LEU A 78 4.82 -9.76 -15.33
C LEU A 78 5.83 -9.30 -14.26
N LYS A 79 7.06 -8.98 -14.67
CA LYS A 79 8.11 -8.47 -13.77
C LYS A 79 7.68 -7.15 -13.12
N LYS A 80 7.14 -6.20 -13.88
CA LYS A 80 6.60 -4.94 -13.34
C LYS A 80 5.47 -5.18 -12.34
N SER A 81 4.54 -6.08 -12.66
CA SER A 81 3.44 -6.44 -11.78
C SER A 81 3.93 -7.04 -10.46
N GLN A 82 4.92 -7.92 -10.50
CA GLN A 82 5.53 -8.51 -9.30
C GLN A 82 6.19 -7.45 -8.41
N LEU A 83 6.90 -6.47 -8.99
CA LEU A 83 7.50 -5.38 -8.23
C LEU A 83 6.43 -4.54 -7.52
N ILE A 84 5.37 -4.15 -8.23
CA ILE A 84 4.24 -3.39 -7.66
C ILE A 84 3.56 -4.18 -6.53
N LEU A 85 3.39 -5.50 -6.71
CA LEU A 85 2.79 -6.35 -5.67
C LEU A 85 3.68 -6.44 -4.43
N SER A 86 4.99 -6.58 -4.61
CA SER A 86 5.96 -6.59 -3.50
C SER A 86 5.89 -5.30 -2.69
N GLU A 87 5.89 -4.14 -3.37
CA GLU A 87 5.77 -2.83 -2.71
C GLU A 87 4.45 -2.70 -1.92
N LYS A 88 3.34 -3.23 -2.48
CA LYS A 88 2.05 -3.25 -1.78
C LYS A 88 2.08 -4.15 -0.55
N ILE A 89 2.68 -5.33 -0.63
CA ILE A 89 2.83 -6.25 0.50
C ILE A 89 3.64 -5.57 1.62
N ASP A 90 4.75 -4.92 1.28
CA ASP A 90 5.56 -4.19 2.26
C ASP A 90 4.79 -3.08 2.95
N LYS A 91 3.97 -2.33 2.18
CA LYS A 91 3.11 -1.28 2.74
C LYS A 91 2.01 -1.85 3.65
N LEU A 92 1.40 -2.98 3.27
CA LEU A 92 0.39 -3.66 4.09
C LEU A 92 0.99 -4.22 5.37
N ASN A 93 2.16 -4.84 5.31
CA ASN A 93 2.88 -5.34 6.49
C ASN A 93 3.18 -4.21 7.48
N LYS A 94 3.68 -3.07 7.00
CA LYS A 94 3.91 -1.87 7.84
C LYS A 94 2.61 -1.37 8.49
N LYS A 95 1.51 -1.34 7.74
CA LYS A 95 0.19 -0.94 8.28
C LYS A 95 -0.31 -1.94 9.34
N GLN A 96 -0.20 -3.23 9.09
CA GLN A 96 -0.62 -4.27 10.03
C GLN A 96 0.17 -4.22 11.34
N GLN A 97 1.49 -3.95 11.26
CA GLN A 97 2.31 -3.72 12.44
C GLN A 97 1.81 -2.51 13.25
N LEU A 98 1.48 -1.40 12.57
CA LEU A 98 0.90 -0.23 13.22
C LEU A 98 -0.43 -0.54 13.92
N ASP A 99 -1.33 -1.27 13.24
CA ASP A 99 -2.63 -1.66 13.80
C ASP A 99 -2.46 -2.60 15.01
N ALA A 100 -1.47 -3.50 14.98
CA ALA A 100 -1.16 -4.39 16.09
C ALA A 100 -0.65 -3.61 17.32
N ILE A 101 0.21 -2.60 17.10
CA ILE A 101 0.69 -1.70 18.17
C ILE A 101 -0.49 -0.93 18.76
N THR A 102 -1.33 -0.31 17.92
CA THR A 102 -2.51 0.44 18.38
C THR A 102 -3.47 -0.46 19.17
N ASN A 103 -3.75 -1.66 18.68
CA ASN A 103 -4.60 -2.62 19.39
C ASN A 103 -4.01 -3.08 20.72
N THR A 104 -2.69 -3.22 20.82
CA THR A 104 -2.01 -3.55 22.08
C THR A 104 -2.16 -2.41 23.09
N ILE A 105 -1.98 -1.16 22.64
CA ILE A 105 -2.20 0.04 23.47
C ILE A 105 -3.66 0.08 23.93
N LEU A 106 -4.63 -0.06 23.03
CA LEU A 106 -6.06 -0.06 23.35
C LEU A 106 -6.44 -1.16 24.34
N LYS A 107 -5.95 -2.39 24.15
CA LYS A 107 -6.23 -3.52 25.07
C LYS A 107 -5.62 -3.32 26.45
N SER A 108 -4.45 -2.69 26.53
CA SER A 108 -3.84 -2.30 27.81
C SER A 108 -4.71 -1.28 28.56
N VAL A 109 -5.33 -0.35 27.83
CA VAL A 109 -6.26 0.66 28.39
C VAL A 109 -7.59 0.03 28.85
N HIS A 110 -8.11 -0.98 28.16
CA HIS A 110 -9.43 -1.59 28.47
C HIS A 110 -9.42 -2.67 29.56
N LYS A 111 -8.27 -3.24 29.96
CA LYS A 111 -8.18 -4.34 30.95
C LYS A 111 -8.47 -3.93 32.41
N SER A 112 -8.78 -2.67 32.66
CA SER A 112 -8.90 -2.12 34.03
C SER A 112 -10.32 -2.09 34.61
N LEU A 113 -11.36 -2.58 33.94
CA LEU A 113 -12.76 -2.29 34.31
C LEU A 113 -13.36 -3.22 35.39
N ASN A 114 -13.00 -2.94 36.65
CA ASN A 114 -13.93 -2.93 37.78
C ASN A 114 -13.90 -1.50 38.32
N VAL A 115 -15.04 -0.81 38.39
CA VAL A 115 -15.09 0.63 38.74
C VAL A 115 -14.35 0.91 40.04
N LYS A 116 -14.43 -0.01 41.01
CA LYS A 116 -13.67 0.10 42.26
C LYS A 116 -12.16 0.02 42.02
N ASP A 117 -11.70 -1.00 41.28
CA ASP A 117 -10.28 -1.19 40.97
C ASP A 117 -9.71 -0.05 40.10
N ILE A 118 -10.53 0.59 39.25
CA ILE A 118 -10.13 1.80 38.51
C ILE A 118 -9.82 2.93 39.47
N MET A 119 -10.71 3.20 40.43
CA MET A 119 -10.53 4.31 41.37
C MET A 119 -9.35 4.04 42.31
N GLU A 120 -9.21 2.80 42.79
CA GLU A 120 -8.09 2.35 43.61
C GLU A 120 -6.75 2.49 42.87
N HIS A 121 -6.68 2.02 41.62
CA HIS A 121 -5.47 2.17 40.79
C HIS A 121 -5.18 3.63 40.44
N SER A 122 -6.19 4.45 40.21
CA SER A 122 -6.03 5.88 39.89
C SER A 122 -5.40 6.64 41.06
N VAL A 123 -5.95 6.47 42.27
CA VAL A 123 -5.35 7.04 43.49
C VAL A 123 -3.92 6.55 43.69
N ASN A 124 -3.66 5.26 43.45
CA ASN A 124 -2.32 4.68 43.58
C ASN A 124 -1.33 5.24 42.55
N ALA A 125 -1.73 5.40 41.29
CA ALA A 125 -0.90 5.96 40.23
C ALA A 125 -0.57 7.43 40.49
N ILE A 126 -1.56 8.24 40.89
CA ILE A 126 -1.38 9.66 41.20
C ILE A 126 -0.39 9.82 42.37
N THR A 127 -0.61 9.11 43.47
CA THR A 127 0.29 9.19 44.64
C THR A 127 1.71 8.72 44.30
N ARG A 128 1.86 7.72 43.42
CA ARG A 128 3.17 7.17 43.04
C ARG A 128 3.96 8.09 42.10
N HIS A 129 3.29 8.78 41.20
CA HIS A 129 3.93 9.64 40.20
C HIS A 129 3.96 11.12 40.59
N MET A 130 3.21 11.53 41.62
CA MET A 130 3.15 12.91 42.12
C MET A 130 3.40 12.95 43.64
N PRO A 131 4.66 12.88 44.11
CA PRO A 131 4.99 12.72 45.53
C PRO A 131 4.63 13.92 46.44
N ALA A 132 4.33 15.09 45.87
CA ALA A 132 3.82 16.25 46.63
C ALA A 132 2.32 16.14 46.98
N VAL A 133 1.60 15.19 46.37
CA VAL A 133 0.20 14.90 46.71
C VAL A 133 0.19 13.96 47.91
N GLU A 134 0.09 14.55 49.10
CA GLU A 134 0.09 13.78 50.35
C GLU A 134 -1.24 13.07 50.60
N ASN A 135 -2.36 13.68 50.17
CA ASN A 135 -3.70 13.21 50.48
C ASN A 135 -4.64 13.34 49.27
N ILE A 136 -5.40 12.28 48.98
CA ILE A 136 -6.34 12.25 47.84
C ILE A 136 -7.58 11.41 48.16
N MET A 137 -8.73 11.85 47.65
CA MET A 137 -10.01 11.13 47.71
C MET A 137 -10.73 11.27 46.38
N ILE A 138 -11.36 10.19 45.92
CA ILE A 138 -12.23 10.19 44.75
C ILE A 138 -13.65 9.87 45.20
N PHE A 139 -14.60 10.71 44.81
CA PHE A 139 -16.02 10.56 45.10
C PHE A 139 -16.81 10.37 43.81
N LEU A 140 -17.88 9.59 43.86
CA LEU A 140 -18.91 9.54 42.83
C LEU A 140 -20.25 9.98 43.41
N VAL A 141 -21.07 10.62 42.58
CA VAL A 141 -22.37 11.13 43.00
C VAL A 141 -23.43 10.07 42.78
N GLU A 142 -24.19 9.78 43.83
CA GLU A 142 -25.37 8.93 43.80
C GLU A 142 -26.55 9.72 44.38
N GLY A 143 -27.36 10.32 43.49
CA GLY A 143 -28.41 11.26 43.87
C GLY A 143 -27.85 12.49 44.56
N ASP A 144 -28.30 12.76 45.79
CA ASP A 144 -27.95 13.96 46.55
C ASP A 144 -26.75 13.73 47.50
N ILE A 145 -25.99 12.66 47.26
CA ILE A 145 -24.89 12.21 48.13
C ILE A 145 -23.66 11.92 47.28
N ALA A 146 -22.50 12.40 47.74
CA ALA A 146 -21.21 12.05 47.15
C ALA A 146 -20.59 10.91 47.98
N ILE A 147 -20.37 9.76 47.35
CA ILE A 147 -19.88 8.53 47.97
C ILE A 147 -18.39 8.33 47.66
N LEU A 148 -17.59 8.12 48.70
CA LEU A 148 -16.15 7.88 48.58
C LEU A 148 -15.88 6.53 47.92
N GLN A 149 -15.13 6.54 46.81
CA GLN A 149 -14.76 5.35 46.04
C GLN A 149 -13.33 4.87 46.30
N ALA A 150 -12.39 5.80 46.49
CA ALA A 150 -10.99 5.48 46.77
C ALA A 150 -10.32 6.65 47.51
N HIS A 151 -9.31 6.36 48.35
CA HIS A 151 -8.57 7.38 49.09
C HIS A 151 -7.14 6.96 49.45
N ARG A 152 -6.27 7.93 49.76
CA ARG A 152 -4.93 7.70 50.31
C ARG A 152 -4.45 8.90 51.14
N GLY A 153 -3.58 8.63 52.11
CA GLY A 153 -2.96 9.66 52.97
C GLY A 153 -3.75 10.03 54.23
N PHE A 154 -5.04 9.71 54.28
CA PHE A 154 -5.93 10.10 55.38
C PHE A 154 -6.04 9.07 56.50
N PRO A 155 -6.16 9.50 57.77
CA PRO A 155 -6.43 8.59 58.88
C PRO A 155 -7.84 8.02 58.83
N ASP A 156 -8.02 6.77 59.26
CA ASP A 156 -9.27 6.01 59.14
C ASP A 156 -10.50 6.72 59.70
N TRP A 157 -10.36 7.45 60.81
CA TRP A 157 -11.48 8.17 61.42
C TRP A 157 -12.02 9.27 60.51
N MET A 158 -11.16 9.92 59.73
CA MET A 158 -11.55 10.97 58.78
C MET A 158 -12.24 10.33 57.59
N VAL A 159 -11.65 9.28 57.01
CA VAL A 159 -12.22 8.51 55.90
C VAL A 159 -13.62 8.02 56.22
N LYS A 160 -13.83 7.43 57.40
CA LYS A 160 -15.16 6.97 57.85
C LYS A 160 -16.16 8.13 57.97
N ARG A 161 -15.70 9.31 58.40
CA ARG A 161 -16.56 10.48 58.60
C ARG A 161 -16.96 11.16 57.30
N VAL A 162 -16.12 11.10 56.27
CA VAL A 162 -16.41 11.67 54.95
C VAL A 162 -16.80 10.61 53.92
N ARG A 163 -17.11 9.38 54.34
CA ARG A 163 -17.48 8.28 53.43
C ARG A 163 -18.66 8.64 52.53
N GLU A 164 -19.61 9.40 53.06
CA GLU A 164 -20.75 9.95 52.34
C GLU A 164 -20.90 11.42 52.71
N ILE A 165 -20.98 12.29 51.70
CA ILE A 165 -21.12 13.73 51.88
C ILE A 165 -22.44 14.19 51.27
N PRO A 166 -23.41 14.64 52.08
CA PRO A 166 -24.67 15.18 51.56
C PRO A 166 -24.49 16.46 50.75
N TYR A 167 -25.38 16.67 49.78
CA TYR A 167 -25.39 17.82 48.88
C TYR A 167 -25.26 19.18 49.58
N GLY A 168 -24.58 20.11 48.90
CA GLY A 168 -24.54 21.52 49.26
C GLY A 168 -23.50 21.92 50.32
N LYS A 169 -22.60 21.00 50.74
CA LYS A 169 -21.58 21.31 51.75
C LYS A 169 -20.14 21.03 51.29
N GLY A 170 -19.26 21.97 51.59
CA GLY A 170 -17.80 21.81 51.47
C GLY A 170 -17.25 21.95 50.04
N PHE A 171 -15.93 21.83 49.93
CA PHE A 171 -15.21 22.02 48.68
C PHE A 171 -15.58 20.97 47.62
N THR A 172 -15.87 19.74 48.04
CA THR A 172 -16.29 18.65 47.14
C THR A 172 -17.56 19.00 46.37
N TRP A 173 -18.63 19.42 47.05
CA TRP A 173 -19.87 19.79 46.36
C TRP A 173 -19.77 21.12 45.63
N LYS A 174 -18.94 22.06 46.09
CA LYS A 174 -18.67 23.29 45.34
C LYS A 174 -18.04 22.99 43.97
N ALA A 175 -17.13 22.00 43.91
CA ALA A 175 -16.53 21.55 42.65
C ALA A 175 -17.55 20.79 41.79
N ILE A 176 -18.25 19.80 42.36
CA ILE A 176 -19.25 18.99 41.62
C ILE A 176 -20.36 19.88 41.03
N SER A 177 -20.84 20.88 41.77
CA SER A 177 -21.93 21.74 41.30
C SER A 177 -21.47 22.78 40.27
N SER A 178 -20.16 22.91 40.02
CA SER A 178 -19.59 23.86 39.06
C SER A 178 -19.33 23.26 37.67
N GLY A 179 -19.46 21.93 37.51
CA GLY A 179 -19.25 21.21 36.25
C GLY A 179 -18.77 19.78 36.47
#